data_AF-A2AM65-F1
#
_entry.id   AF-A2AM65-F1
#
_cell.length_a   1.000
_cell.length_b   1.000
_cell.length_c   1.000
_cell.angle_alpha   90.00
_cell.angle_beta   90.00
_cell.angle_gamma   90.00
#
_symmetry.space_group_name_H-M   'P 1'
#
loop_
_entity.id
_entity.type
_entity.pdbx_description
1 polymer ?
#
loop_
_entity_poly.entity_id
_entity_poly.type
_entity_poly.pdbx_seq_one_letter_code
_entity_poly.pdbx_strand_id
1 'polypeptide(L)'
;MSGLRILQACFQKTGASVVAIRKYIIHKYPSLGLERRGYLLKQALKRELNRGVIRQVKGKGASGSFVVVQKSKPPQKSKNRKKGSALDPEPQVKLEDVLPLAFTRLCEPKEASYSLIRKYVSQYYPKLRVDIRPQLLKNALQRAVERGQLEQITGKGASGTFQLKKSGEKPLLGGSLMEYAILSAIAAMNEPKTCSTTALKKYVLENHPGANSNYQMHLLKKTLQKCEKNGWLEQISGKGFSGTFQLSFPYYPSPGVLFPKKESGGSDDEDEDDDDDESSEDSEDEEPPPKR
;
A
#
# COMPACT_ATOMS: atom_id res chain seq x y z
N MET A 1 5.95 0.66 3.48
CA MET A 1 6.20 2.07 3.03
C MET A 1 5.88 3.07 4.14
N SER A 2 6.81 3.16 5.07
CA SER A 2 6.87 4.07 6.22
C SER A 2 6.79 5.56 5.79
N GLY A 3 6.55 6.49 6.73
CA GLY A 3 6.29 7.95 6.53
C GLY A 3 7.24 8.78 5.65
N LEU A 4 8.16 8.14 4.94
CA LEU A 4 9.06 8.65 3.91
C LEU A 4 8.34 9.32 2.72
N ARG A 5 7.19 8.79 2.25
CA ARG A 5 6.49 9.40 1.10
C ARG A 5 5.81 10.74 1.43
N ILE A 6 5.32 10.90 2.65
CA ILE A 6 4.71 12.17 3.11
C ILE A 6 5.79 13.25 3.21
N LEU A 7 6.96 12.85 3.71
CA LEU A 7 8.15 13.69 3.78
C LEU A 7 8.65 14.08 2.38
N GLN A 8 8.76 13.12 1.46
CA GLN A 8 9.29 13.32 0.11
C GLN A 8 8.46 14.30 -0.75
N ALA A 9 7.15 14.41 -0.49
CA ALA A 9 6.28 15.35 -1.19
C ALA A 9 6.44 16.83 -0.74
N CYS A 10 7.03 17.08 0.43
CA CYS A 10 7.32 18.45 0.91
C CYS A 10 8.71 18.95 0.52
N PHE A 11 9.65 18.04 0.26
CA PHE A 11 11.05 18.38 0.06
C PHE A 11 11.32 18.85 -1.37
N GLN A 12 11.09 20.15 -1.62
CA GLN A 12 11.65 20.86 -2.79
C GLN A 12 13.18 20.96 -2.67
N LYS A 13 13.86 21.32 -3.76
CA LYS A 13 15.34 21.43 -3.87
C LYS A 13 16.00 22.24 -2.73
N THR A 14 15.26 23.12 -2.06
CA THR A 14 15.71 23.99 -0.96
C THR A 14 15.46 23.43 0.46
N GLY A 15 14.75 22.31 0.57
CA GLY A 15 14.40 21.67 1.84
C GLY A 15 13.13 22.22 2.50
N ALA A 16 12.53 21.42 3.37
CA ALA A 16 11.28 21.76 4.06
C ALA A 16 11.51 21.88 5.56
N SER A 17 10.98 22.95 6.15
CA SER A 17 11.04 23.18 7.60
C SER A 17 10.05 22.27 8.34
N VAL A 18 10.32 22.00 9.63
CA VAL A 18 9.39 21.25 10.49
C VAL A 18 7.99 21.87 10.49
N VAL A 19 7.91 23.20 10.44
CA VAL A 19 6.64 23.95 10.41
C VAL A 19 5.91 23.71 9.08
N ALA A 20 6.61 23.76 7.95
CA ALA A 20 6.04 23.49 6.64
C ALA A 20 5.57 22.03 6.51
N ILE A 21 6.39 21.08 6.97
CA ILE A 21 6.03 19.65 7.02
C ILE A 21 4.80 19.45 7.91
N ARG A 22 4.77 20.07 9.11
CA ARG A 22 3.63 19.96 10.02
C ARG A 22 2.35 20.52 9.39
N LYS A 23 2.41 21.71 8.80
CA LYS A 23 1.27 22.36 8.13
C LYS A 23 0.76 21.51 6.96
N TYR A 24 1.67 20.96 6.16
CA TYR A 24 1.31 20.06 5.06
C TYR A 24 0.61 18.80 5.54
N ILE A 25 1.12 18.16 6.60
CA ILE A 25 0.51 16.93 7.12
C ILE A 25 -0.85 17.22 7.73
N ILE A 26 -1.00 18.30 8.49
CA ILE A 26 -2.30 18.72 9.05
C ILE A 26 -3.32 18.97 7.91
N HIS A 27 -2.90 19.66 6.85
CA HIS A 27 -3.79 19.98 5.73
C HIS A 27 -4.13 18.76 4.87
N LYS A 28 -3.15 17.89 4.59
CA LYS A 28 -3.32 16.71 3.72
C LYS A 28 -3.90 15.50 4.45
N TYR A 29 -3.71 15.43 5.77
CA TYR A 29 -4.14 14.34 6.64
C TYR A 29 -4.65 14.89 7.99
N PRO A 30 -5.81 15.55 8.01
CA PRO A 30 -6.37 16.11 9.25
C PRO A 30 -6.68 15.04 10.32
N SER A 31 -6.94 13.80 9.90
CA SER A 31 -7.17 12.65 10.79
C SER A 31 -5.97 12.25 11.66
N LEU A 32 -4.75 12.69 11.32
CA LEU A 32 -3.53 12.37 12.08
C LEU A 32 -3.42 13.11 13.42
N GLY A 33 -4.28 14.11 13.70
CA GLY A 33 -4.30 14.78 15.02
C GLY A 33 -2.97 15.46 15.41
N LEU A 34 -2.14 15.81 14.44
CA LEU A 34 -0.78 16.35 14.63
C LEU A 34 -0.73 17.74 15.26
N GLU A 35 -1.88 18.40 15.34
CA GLU A 35 -2.08 19.66 16.06
C GLU A 35 -1.81 19.45 17.56
N ARG A 36 -2.36 18.37 18.13
CA ARG A 36 -2.15 17.97 19.54
C ARG A 36 -0.91 17.10 19.74
N ARG A 37 -0.49 16.31 18.75
CA ARG A 37 0.61 15.32 18.86
C ARG A 37 1.90 15.71 18.13
N GLY A 38 2.29 17.00 18.18
CA GLY A 38 3.44 17.53 17.44
C GLY A 38 4.81 16.92 17.79
N TYR A 39 4.94 16.28 18.96
CA TYR A 39 6.17 15.57 19.36
C TYR A 39 6.46 14.33 18.51
N LEU A 40 5.42 13.67 17.97
CA LEU A 40 5.56 12.49 17.09
C LEU A 40 6.31 12.85 15.80
N LEU A 41 6.00 14.03 15.24
CA LEU A 41 6.70 14.53 14.06
C LEU A 41 8.19 14.79 14.35
N LYS A 42 8.50 15.42 15.49
CA LYS A 42 9.90 15.67 15.90
C LYS A 42 10.66 14.37 16.09
N GLN A 43 10.03 13.36 16.69
CA GLN A 43 10.64 12.04 16.92
C GLN A 43 10.87 11.27 15.61
N ALA A 44 9.92 11.32 14.68
CA ALA A 44 10.07 10.74 13.35
C ALA A 44 11.22 11.40 12.58
N LEU A 45 11.28 12.73 12.56
CA LEU A 45 12.37 13.47 11.90
C LEU A 45 13.74 13.17 12.50
N LYS A 46 13.85 13.15 13.84
CA LYS A 46 15.11 12.80 14.52
C LYS A 46 15.62 11.41 14.12
N ARG A 47 14.70 10.46 13.93
CA ARG A 47 15.08 9.11 13.54
C ARG A 47 15.43 8.99 12.05
N GLU A 48 14.69 9.65 11.17
CA GLU A 48 15.04 9.66 9.73
C GLU A 48 16.37 10.38 9.48
N LEU A 49 16.69 11.39 10.31
CA LEU A 49 18.02 11.99 10.35
C LEU A 49 19.09 10.97 10.77
N ASN A 50 18.86 10.23 11.86
CA ASN A 50 19.77 9.17 12.32
C ASN A 50 19.91 8.01 11.31
N ARG A 51 18.88 7.74 10.50
CA ARG A 51 18.91 6.74 9.41
C ARG A 51 19.63 7.26 8.16
N GLY A 52 20.01 8.54 8.11
CA GLY A 52 20.67 9.17 6.97
C GLY A 52 19.76 9.32 5.74
N VAL A 53 18.44 9.18 5.90
CA VAL A 53 17.47 9.32 4.80
C VAL A 53 17.14 10.79 4.55
N ILE A 54 17.20 11.61 5.59
CA ILE A 54 17.09 13.07 5.49
C ILE A 54 18.34 13.72 6.07
N ARG A 55 18.82 14.80 5.42
CA ARG A 55 19.89 15.65 5.94
C ARG A 55 19.30 16.97 6.41
N GLN A 56 19.73 17.45 7.56
CA GLN A 56 19.42 18.79 8.00
C GLN A 56 20.26 19.78 7.21
N VAL A 57 19.59 20.65 6.44
CA VAL A 57 20.25 21.70 5.66
C VAL A 57 20.36 23.02 6.43
N LYS A 58 19.51 23.25 7.43
CA LYS A 58 19.54 24.45 8.28
C LYS A 58 19.05 24.13 9.69
N GLY A 59 19.67 24.73 10.71
CA GLY A 59 19.31 24.56 12.13
C GLY A 59 20.13 23.50 12.88
N LYS A 60 19.85 23.34 14.19
CA LYS A 60 20.47 22.32 15.05
C LYS A 60 19.37 21.44 15.67
N GLY A 61 19.59 20.12 15.67
CA GLY A 61 18.68 19.15 16.30
C GLY A 61 17.36 18.95 15.52
N ALA A 62 16.26 18.68 16.23
CA ALA A 62 14.95 18.45 15.60
C ALA A 62 14.25 19.74 15.11
N SER A 63 14.94 20.89 15.15
CA SER A 63 14.46 22.19 14.69
C SER A 63 15.29 22.63 13.50
N GLY A 64 14.68 22.73 12.33
CA GLY A 64 15.41 23.03 11.11
C GLY A 64 14.68 22.72 9.82
N SER A 65 15.40 22.89 8.72
CA SER A 65 14.98 22.46 7.39
C SER A 65 15.71 21.20 7.01
N PHE A 66 14.98 20.23 6.46
CA PHE A 66 15.51 18.93 6.07
C PHE A 66 15.43 18.79 4.55
N VAL A 67 16.22 17.90 3.97
CA VAL A 67 16.15 17.50 2.56
C VAL A 67 16.27 15.98 2.52
N VAL A 68 15.52 15.31 1.63
CA VAL A 68 15.71 13.87 1.39
C VAL A 68 17.04 13.66 0.69
N VAL A 69 17.88 12.80 1.25
CA VAL A 69 19.09 12.35 0.56
C VAL A 69 18.65 11.36 -0.52
N GLN A 70 18.56 11.83 -1.76
CA GLN A 70 18.48 10.93 -2.91
C GLN A 70 19.79 10.14 -2.97
N LYS A 71 19.75 8.86 -2.62
CA LYS A 71 20.90 7.96 -2.74
C LYS A 71 21.22 7.76 -4.22
N SER A 72 22.03 8.64 -4.79
CA SER A 72 22.83 8.34 -5.98
C SER A 72 24.22 7.93 -5.48
N LYS A 73 24.46 6.60 -5.50
CA LYS A 73 25.71 5.88 -5.17
C LYS A 73 26.24 5.96 -3.72
N PRO A 74 26.72 4.84 -3.13
CA PRO A 74 27.33 4.84 -1.81
C PRO A 74 28.77 5.37 -1.87
N PRO A 75 29.20 6.24 -0.93
CA PRO A 75 30.60 6.58 -0.78
C PRO A 75 31.33 5.45 -0.04
N GLN A 76 32.30 4.83 -0.71
CA GLN A 76 33.26 3.94 -0.07
C GLN A 76 34.07 4.72 0.98
N LYS A 77 34.05 4.25 2.23
CA LYS A 77 35.18 4.43 3.14
C LYS A 77 35.58 3.07 3.68
N SER A 78 36.69 2.60 3.13
CA SER A 78 37.47 1.46 3.56
C SER A 78 37.93 1.60 5.01
N LYS A 79 37.61 0.61 5.86
CA LYS A 79 38.58 0.15 6.85
C LYS A 79 38.45 -1.35 7.08
N ASN A 80 39.52 -2.00 6.68
CA ASN A 80 39.80 -3.42 6.60
C ASN A 80 39.72 -4.13 7.97
N ARG A 81 38.96 -5.22 8.09
CA ARG A 81 39.33 -6.38 8.93
C ARG A 81 38.49 -7.64 8.63
N LYS A 82 39.13 -8.54 7.89
CA LYS A 82 39.16 -10.02 7.98
C LYS A 82 37.86 -10.83 7.81
N LYS A 83 37.81 -11.51 6.64
CA LYS A 83 37.30 -12.86 6.33
C LYS A 83 36.41 -13.55 7.38
N GLY A 84 35.15 -13.72 7.01
CA GLY A 84 34.29 -14.84 7.38
C GLY A 84 33.36 -15.10 6.21
N SER A 85 33.53 -16.24 5.54
CA SER A 85 32.64 -16.75 4.50
C SER A 85 31.26 -17.02 5.10
N ALA A 86 30.27 -16.21 4.74
CA ALA A 86 28.87 -16.53 4.98
C ALA A 86 28.05 -15.94 3.84
N LEU A 87 27.19 -16.79 3.29
CA LEU A 87 26.16 -16.49 2.31
C LEU A 87 25.51 -15.14 2.61
N ASP A 88 25.35 -14.35 1.56
CA ASP A 88 24.73 -13.03 1.56
C ASP A 88 23.41 -13.09 2.35
N PRO A 89 23.28 -12.44 3.52
CA PRO A 89 22.03 -12.42 4.23
C PRO A 89 21.12 -11.47 3.45
N GLU A 90 20.12 -12.04 2.79
CA GLU A 90 18.93 -11.35 2.33
C GLU A 90 18.57 -10.27 3.37
N PRO A 91 18.43 -9.00 2.97
CA PRO A 91 18.42 -7.87 3.90
C PRO A 91 17.34 -8.09 4.94
N GLN A 92 17.73 -8.42 6.17
CA GLN A 92 16.80 -8.74 7.26
C GLN A 92 15.79 -7.61 7.42
N VAL A 93 14.61 -7.77 6.86
CA VAL A 93 13.56 -6.76 6.88
C VAL A 93 13.11 -6.64 8.33
N LYS A 94 13.29 -5.46 8.92
CA LYS A 94 12.91 -5.23 10.31
C LYS A 94 11.40 -5.39 10.43
N LEU A 95 10.96 -6.11 11.45
CA LEU A 95 9.53 -6.35 11.69
C LEU A 95 8.73 -5.04 11.75
N GLU A 96 9.32 -3.96 12.28
CA GLU A 96 8.78 -2.60 12.28
C GLU A 96 8.32 -2.11 10.89
N ASP A 97 9.08 -2.44 9.85
CA ASP A 97 8.83 -1.97 8.48
C ASP A 97 7.77 -2.84 7.76
N VAL A 98 7.54 -4.05 8.25
CA VAL A 98 6.53 -5.01 7.73
C VAL A 98 5.15 -4.77 8.34
N LEU A 99 5.08 -4.30 9.60
CA LEU A 99 3.81 -4.13 10.33
C LEU A 99 2.75 -3.35 9.53
N PRO A 100 3.03 -2.20 8.90
CA PRO A 100 1.99 -1.48 8.15
C PRO A 100 1.37 -2.31 7.02
N LEU A 101 2.20 -3.11 6.33
CA LEU A 101 1.74 -4.01 5.28
C LEU A 101 0.95 -5.19 5.86
N ALA A 102 1.43 -5.78 6.96
CA ALA A 102 0.73 -6.84 7.68
C ALA A 102 -0.68 -6.40 8.10
N PHE A 103 -0.80 -5.23 8.73
CA PHE A 103 -2.09 -4.65 9.11
C PHE A 103 -3.00 -4.44 7.89
N THR A 104 -2.46 -4.00 6.76
CA THR A 104 -3.26 -3.83 5.54
C THR A 104 -3.81 -5.16 5.02
N ARG A 105 -3.01 -6.24 5.08
CA ARG A 105 -3.42 -7.58 4.65
C ARG A 105 -4.41 -8.21 5.62
N LEU A 106 -4.17 -8.09 6.92
CA LEU A 106 -4.93 -8.78 7.96
C LEU A 106 -6.16 -8.01 8.45
N CYS A 107 -6.27 -6.71 8.18
CA CYS A 107 -7.41 -5.92 8.64
C CYS A 107 -8.72 -6.42 8.03
N GLU A 108 -9.71 -6.58 8.91
CA GLU A 108 -11.10 -6.94 8.64
C GLU A 108 -12.00 -6.03 9.50
N PRO A 109 -13.07 -5.44 8.93
CA PRO A 109 -13.54 -5.54 7.55
C PRO A 109 -12.66 -4.78 6.54
N LYS A 110 -12.67 -5.24 5.28
CA LYS A 110 -12.04 -4.54 4.15
C LYS A 110 -13.08 -3.73 3.41
N GLU A 111 -13.37 -2.55 3.93
CA GLU A 111 -14.36 -1.63 3.41
C GLU A 111 -13.70 -0.34 2.92
N ALA A 112 -14.12 0.16 1.75
CA ALA A 112 -13.71 1.46 1.25
C ALA A 112 -14.86 2.18 0.54
N SER A 113 -14.88 3.51 0.64
CA SER A 113 -15.86 4.33 -0.07
C SER A 113 -15.52 4.49 -1.55
N TYR A 114 -16.54 4.72 -2.39
CA TYR A 114 -16.36 5.02 -3.81
C TYR A 114 -15.30 6.12 -4.04
N SER A 115 -15.30 7.17 -3.23
CA SER A 115 -14.36 8.29 -3.35
C SER A 115 -12.90 7.88 -3.18
N LEU A 116 -12.63 6.99 -2.22
CA LEU A 116 -11.28 6.46 -1.96
C LEU A 116 -10.86 5.48 -3.05
N ILE A 117 -11.79 4.63 -3.50
CA ILE A 117 -11.55 3.70 -4.61
C ILE A 117 -11.18 4.48 -5.87
N ARG A 118 -12.00 5.47 -6.25
CA ARG A 118 -11.72 6.34 -7.40
C ARG A 118 -10.34 6.97 -7.28
N LYS A 119 -10.03 7.60 -6.14
CA LYS A 119 -8.74 8.26 -5.91
C LYS A 119 -7.54 7.32 -6.09
N TYR A 120 -7.64 6.10 -5.58
CA TYR A 120 -6.58 5.11 -5.71
C TYR A 120 -6.41 4.63 -7.16
N VAL A 121 -7.52 4.35 -7.84
CA VAL A 121 -7.50 3.90 -9.24
C VAL A 121 -6.95 4.99 -10.15
N SER A 122 -7.38 6.25 -10.00
CA SER A 122 -6.85 7.39 -10.75
C SER A 122 -5.34 7.54 -10.57
N GLN A 123 -4.83 7.29 -9.36
CA GLN A 123 -3.42 7.47 -9.04
C GLN A 123 -2.52 6.34 -9.59
N TYR A 124 -2.95 5.09 -9.51
CA TYR A 124 -2.10 3.93 -9.82
C TYR A 124 -2.45 3.23 -11.13
N TYR A 125 -3.64 3.48 -11.68
CA TYR A 125 -4.13 2.87 -12.92
C TYR A 125 -4.64 3.95 -13.89
N PRO A 126 -3.77 4.87 -14.35
CA PRO A 126 -4.17 5.95 -15.25
C PRO A 126 -4.77 5.43 -16.58
N LYS A 127 -4.36 4.23 -17.03
CA LYS A 127 -4.90 3.55 -18.21
C LYS A 127 -6.42 3.33 -18.15
N LEU A 128 -7.00 3.20 -16.96
CA LEU A 128 -8.45 2.99 -16.79
C LEU A 128 -9.28 4.27 -16.96
N ARG A 129 -8.65 5.46 -17.01
CA ARG A 129 -9.27 6.77 -17.26
C ARG A 129 -10.54 7.05 -16.44
N VAL A 130 -10.57 6.59 -15.19
CA VAL A 130 -11.73 6.72 -14.28
C VAL A 130 -12.07 8.17 -13.91
N ASP A 131 -11.14 9.11 -14.10
CA ASP A 131 -11.40 10.53 -13.92
C ASP A 131 -12.30 11.10 -15.01
N ILE A 132 -12.08 10.68 -16.25
CA ILE A 132 -12.81 11.12 -17.44
C ILE A 132 -14.12 10.33 -17.57
N ARG A 133 -14.08 9.01 -17.31
CA ARG A 133 -15.23 8.11 -17.43
C ARG A 133 -15.56 7.45 -16.08
N PRO A 134 -16.15 8.19 -15.12
CA PRO A 134 -16.51 7.62 -13.82
C PRO A 134 -17.58 6.53 -13.92
N GLN A 135 -18.37 6.50 -15.00
CA GLN A 135 -19.40 5.49 -15.22
C GLN A 135 -18.82 4.07 -15.33
N LEU A 136 -17.60 3.92 -15.88
CA LEU A 136 -16.95 2.61 -15.97
C LEU A 136 -16.71 2.00 -14.59
N LEU A 137 -16.19 2.81 -13.66
CA LEU A 137 -15.96 2.37 -12.28
C LEU A 137 -17.28 2.07 -11.56
N LYS A 138 -18.30 2.91 -11.75
CA LYS A 138 -19.63 2.71 -11.17
C LYS A 138 -20.28 1.41 -11.65
N ASN A 139 -20.27 1.15 -12.96
CA ASN A 139 -20.83 -0.07 -13.55
C ASN A 139 -20.03 -1.32 -13.15
N ALA A 140 -18.70 -1.20 -12.98
CA ALA A 140 -17.88 -2.29 -12.48
C ALA A 140 -18.20 -2.64 -11.02
N LEU A 141 -18.37 -1.63 -10.15
CA LEU A 141 -18.77 -1.84 -8.75
C LEU A 141 -20.17 -2.46 -8.65
N GLN A 142 -21.12 -1.97 -9.44
CA GLN A 142 -22.48 -2.51 -9.44
C GLN A 142 -22.51 -3.98 -9.91
N ARG A 143 -21.81 -4.32 -11.01
CA ARG A 143 -21.67 -5.72 -11.46
C ARG A 143 -20.98 -6.60 -10.43
N ALA A 144 -19.96 -6.10 -9.73
CA ALA A 144 -19.28 -6.86 -8.68
C ALA A 144 -20.19 -7.12 -7.46
N VAL A 145 -21.11 -6.20 -7.15
CA VAL A 145 -22.14 -6.41 -6.11
C VAL A 145 -23.19 -7.43 -6.58
N GLU A 146 -23.68 -7.31 -7.81
CA GLU A 146 -24.64 -8.25 -8.42
C GLU A 146 -24.08 -9.68 -8.50
N ARG A 147 -22.79 -9.82 -8.81
CA ARG A 147 -22.05 -11.10 -8.80
C ARG A 147 -21.79 -11.65 -7.39
N GLY A 148 -22.13 -10.89 -6.34
CA GLY A 148 -21.86 -11.26 -4.95
C GLY A 148 -20.38 -11.25 -4.56
N GLN A 149 -19.52 -10.60 -5.35
CA GLN A 149 -18.08 -10.46 -5.06
C GLN A 149 -17.80 -9.30 -4.09
N LEU A 150 -18.65 -8.27 -4.12
CA LEU A 150 -18.65 -7.13 -3.21
C LEU A 150 -19.98 -7.05 -2.46
N GLU A 151 -19.94 -6.58 -1.23
CA GLU A 151 -21.11 -6.24 -0.44
C GLU A 151 -21.18 -4.72 -0.28
N GLN A 152 -22.35 -4.15 -0.52
CA GLN A 152 -22.59 -2.73 -0.32
C GLN A 152 -23.11 -2.51 1.10
N ILE A 153 -22.29 -1.91 1.97
CA ILE A 153 -22.63 -1.70 3.38
C ILE A 153 -23.46 -0.43 3.56
N THR A 154 -23.13 0.62 2.80
CA THR A 154 -23.86 1.89 2.83
C THR A 154 -24.17 2.37 1.42
N GLY A 155 -25.23 3.17 1.29
CA GLY A 155 -25.66 3.77 0.03
C GLY A 155 -26.57 2.86 -0.81
N LYS A 156 -26.93 3.36 -2.01
CA LYS A 156 -27.67 2.62 -3.03
C LYS A 156 -26.97 2.79 -4.39
N GLY A 157 -27.03 1.76 -5.23
CA GLY A 157 -26.41 1.77 -6.56
C GLY A 157 -24.88 1.84 -6.47
N ALA A 158 -24.23 2.70 -7.26
CA ALA A 158 -22.77 2.83 -7.28
C ALA A 158 -22.18 3.81 -6.24
N SER A 159 -22.92 4.10 -5.16
CA SER A 159 -22.52 5.05 -4.11
C SER A 159 -22.32 4.37 -2.76
N GLY A 160 -21.63 5.05 -1.84
CA GLY A 160 -21.39 4.57 -0.48
C GLY A 160 -20.14 3.70 -0.37
N THR A 161 -20.21 2.68 0.47
CA THR A 161 -19.07 1.86 0.87
C THR A 161 -19.22 0.41 0.47
N PHE A 162 -18.11 -0.13 -0.03
CA PHE A 162 -18.03 -1.48 -0.56
C PHE A 162 -17.07 -2.31 0.28
N GLN A 163 -17.55 -3.47 0.73
CA GLN A 163 -16.78 -4.46 1.46
C GLN A 163 -16.45 -5.64 0.55
N LEU A 164 -15.20 -6.10 0.60
CA LEU A 164 -14.79 -7.31 -0.12
C LEU A 164 -15.41 -8.56 0.52
N LYS A 165 -16.17 -9.34 -0.24
CA LYS A 165 -16.62 -10.67 0.17
C LYS A 165 -15.49 -11.68 -0.06
N LYS A 166 -15.30 -12.58 0.91
CA LYS A 166 -14.30 -13.64 0.86
C LYS A 166 -14.96 -14.99 0.64
N SER A 167 -14.34 -15.84 -0.18
CA SER A 167 -14.59 -17.29 -0.18
C SER A 167 -13.29 -17.96 0.22
N GLY A 168 -13.20 -18.39 1.48
CA GLY A 168 -11.94 -18.82 2.09
C GLY A 168 -10.92 -17.68 2.25
N GLU A 169 -9.66 -17.93 1.94
CA GLU A 169 -8.56 -16.96 2.11
C GLU A 169 -8.41 -15.96 0.95
N LYS A 170 -9.07 -16.20 -0.20
CA LYS A 170 -8.94 -15.37 -1.41
C LYS A 170 -10.19 -14.49 -1.63
N PRO A 171 -10.02 -13.21 -1.99
CA PRO A 171 -11.13 -12.38 -2.43
C PRO A 171 -11.76 -12.95 -3.71
N LEU A 172 -13.09 -12.87 -3.82
CA LEU A 172 -13.83 -13.33 -5.01
C LEU A 172 -13.72 -12.38 -6.21
N LEU A 173 -13.30 -11.14 -5.96
CA LEU A 173 -13.16 -10.10 -6.98
C LEU A 173 -11.83 -10.26 -7.71
N GLY A 174 -11.84 -10.73 -8.96
CA GLY A 174 -10.64 -10.90 -9.78
C GLY A 174 -10.99 -11.31 -11.21
N GLY A 175 -10.07 -11.06 -12.13
CA GLY A 175 -10.25 -11.36 -13.56
C GLY A 175 -9.85 -10.17 -14.43
N SER A 176 -10.68 -9.14 -14.46
CA SER A 176 -10.39 -7.94 -15.26
C SER A 176 -9.41 -6.97 -14.57
N LEU A 177 -8.72 -6.15 -15.38
CA LEU A 177 -7.86 -5.07 -14.87
C LEU A 177 -8.61 -4.12 -13.93
N MET A 178 -9.89 -3.86 -14.22
CA MET A 178 -10.76 -3.00 -13.43
C MET A 178 -11.10 -3.62 -12.08
N GLU A 179 -11.48 -4.90 -12.04
CA GLU A 179 -11.78 -5.63 -10.80
C GLU A 179 -10.53 -5.77 -9.92
N TYR A 180 -9.37 -6.04 -10.52
CA TYR A 180 -8.10 -6.07 -9.81
C TYR A 180 -7.72 -4.71 -9.22
N ALA A 181 -7.96 -3.63 -9.96
CA ALA A 181 -7.75 -2.27 -9.48
C ALA A 181 -8.69 -1.93 -8.31
N ILE A 182 -9.96 -2.35 -8.36
CA ILE A 182 -10.93 -2.19 -7.26
C ILE A 182 -10.50 -2.99 -6.03
N LEU A 183 -10.14 -4.27 -6.20
CA LEU A 183 -9.63 -5.10 -5.11
C LEU A 183 -8.41 -4.46 -4.44
N SER A 184 -7.46 -4.01 -5.25
CA SER A 184 -6.26 -3.32 -4.77
C SER A 184 -6.61 -2.04 -4.02
N ALA A 185 -7.57 -1.27 -4.53
CA ALA A 185 -8.01 -0.03 -3.92
C ALA A 185 -8.68 -0.26 -2.57
N ILE A 186 -9.60 -1.22 -2.47
CA ILE A 186 -10.29 -1.53 -1.20
C ILE A 186 -9.27 -2.04 -0.18
N ALA A 187 -8.36 -2.94 -0.57
CA ALA A 187 -7.31 -3.42 0.32
C ALA A 187 -6.36 -2.29 0.78
N ALA A 188 -5.98 -1.37 -0.11
CA ALA A 188 -5.10 -0.25 0.23
C ALA A 188 -5.77 0.79 1.12
N MET A 189 -7.01 1.15 0.79
CA MET A 189 -7.68 2.34 1.31
C MET A 189 -8.61 2.07 2.50
N ASN A 190 -8.76 0.82 2.94
CA ASN A 190 -9.61 0.53 4.10
C ASN A 190 -9.08 1.19 5.38
N GLU A 191 -9.95 1.92 6.07
CA GLU A 191 -9.68 2.57 7.35
C GLU A 191 -10.87 2.37 8.30
N PRO A 192 -10.64 2.17 9.61
CA PRO A 192 -9.34 2.06 10.28
C PRO A 192 -8.63 0.73 10.01
N LYS A 193 -7.29 0.74 9.91
CA LYS A 193 -6.50 -0.50 9.80
C LYS A 193 -6.26 -1.10 11.18
N THR A 194 -7.21 -1.91 11.64
CA THR A 194 -7.15 -2.63 12.92
C THR A 194 -6.72 -4.07 12.69
N CYS A 195 -5.95 -4.63 13.64
CA CYS A 195 -5.53 -6.02 13.58
C CYS A 195 -5.39 -6.59 14.99
N SER A 196 -5.93 -7.79 15.20
CA SER A 196 -5.78 -8.49 16.47
C SER A 196 -4.36 -9.02 16.64
N THR A 197 -3.94 -9.17 17.89
CA THR A 197 -2.67 -9.84 18.22
C THR A 197 -2.63 -11.28 17.74
N THR A 198 -3.77 -11.98 17.71
CA THR A 198 -3.85 -13.37 17.22
C THR A 198 -3.54 -13.45 15.72
N ALA A 199 -4.13 -12.57 14.91
CA ALA A 199 -3.85 -12.49 13.48
C ALA A 199 -2.39 -12.11 13.20
N LEU A 200 -1.83 -11.16 13.96
CA LEU A 200 -0.42 -10.78 13.83
C LEU A 200 0.54 -11.93 14.17
N LYS A 201 0.24 -12.70 15.22
CA LYS A 201 1.05 -13.88 15.59
C LYS A 201 1.06 -14.89 14.46
N LYS A 202 -0.12 -15.24 13.93
CA LYS A 202 -0.27 -16.17 12.79
C LYS A 202 0.53 -15.68 11.58
N TYR A 203 0.36 -14.41 11.20
CA TYR A 203 1.09 -13.81 10.07
C TYR A 203 2.61 -13.83 10.23
N VAL A 204 3.13 -13.52 11.42
CA VAL A 204 4.59 -13.53 11.66
C VAL A 204 5.14 -14.95 11.57
N LEU A 205 4.44 -15.93 12.16
CA LEU A 205 4.84 -17.34 12.09
C LEU A 205 4.87 -17.86 10.64
N GLU A 206 3.91 -17.46 9.82
CA GLU A 206 3.78 -17.90 8.43
C GLU A 206 4.74 -17.19 7.46
N ASN A 207 4.91 -15.86 7.61
CA ASN A 207 5.66 -15.04 6.64
C ASN A 207 7.13 -14.83 7.04
N HIS A 208 7.49 -15.08 8.30
CA HIS A 208 8.86 -14.93 8.80
C HIS A 208 9.23 -16.15 9.67
N PRO A 209 9.35 -17.35 9.07
CA PRO A 209 9.74 -18.55 9.79
C PRO A 209 11.18 -18.43 10.28
N GLY A 210 11.36 -17.94 11.50
CA GLY A 210 12.60 -18.04 12.26
C GLY A 210 12.70 -19.36 13.02
N ALA A 211 13.93 -19.77 13.34
CA ALA A 211 14.23 -21.06 13.98
C ALA A 211 13.52 -21.32 15.34
N ASN A 212 13.01 -20.27 16.02
CA ASN A 212 12.30 -20.43 17.29
C ASN A 212 11.05 -19.53 17.36
N SER A 213 9.87 -20.17 17.40
CA SER A 213 8.56 -19.52 17.56
C SER A 213 8.51 -18.59 18.79
N ASN A 214 9.05 -19.01 19.93
CA ASN A 214 9.05 -18.21 21.17
C ASN A 214 9.85 -16.92 21.02
N TYR A 215 10.99 -16.98 20.32
CA TYR A 215 11.82 -15.81 20.05
C TYR A 215 11.09 -14.81 19.14
N GLN A 216 10.41 -15.30 18.09
CA GLN A 216 9.61 -14.46 17.21
C GLN A 216 8.47 -13.76 17.97
N MET A 217 7.78 -14.48 18.87
CA MET A 217 6.71 -13.90 19.68
C MET A 217 7.24 -12.82 20.62
N HIS A 218 8.41 -13.05 21.23
CA HIS A 218 9.09 -12.05 22.05
C HIS A 218 9.49 -10.81 21.22
N LEU A 219 10.03 -11.01 20.01
CA LEU A 219 10.40 -9.93 19.10
C LEU A 219 9.18 -9.12 18.64
N LEU A 220 8.08 -9.79 18.30
CA LEU A 220 6.81 -9.15 17.95
C LEU A 220 6.29 -8.31 19.11
N LYS A 221 6.25 -8.86 20.33
CA LYS A 221 5.85 -8.12 21.55
C LYS A 221 6.69 -6.86 21.75
N LYS A 222 8.01 -6.98 21.70
CA LYS A 222 8.93 -5.84 21.87
C LYS A 222 8.74 -4.79 20.77
N THR A 223 8.46 -5.23 19.54
CA THR A 223 8.23 -4.36 18.40
C THR A 223 6.92 -3.59 18.54
N LEU A 224 5.82 -4.25 18.90
CA LEU A 224 4.53 -3.58 19.12
C LEU A 224 4.62 -2.54 20.23
N GLN A 225 5.23 -2.89 21.38
CA GLN A 225 5.44 -1.94 22.49
C GLN A 225 6.28 -0.73 22.07
N LYS A 226 7.30 -0.95 21.23
CA LYS A 226 8.13 0.15 20.71
C LYS A 226 7.33 1.02 19.73
N CYS A 227 6.51 0.42 18.87
CA CYS A 227 5.66 1.15 17.92
C CYS A 227 4.60 1.98 18.66
N GLU A 228 3.98 1.43 19.69
CA GLU A 228 3.03 2.11 20.56
C GLU A 228 3.67 3.31 21.27
N LYS A 229 4.83 3.12 21.91
CA LYS A 229 5.61 4.22 22.53
C LYS A 229 6.02 5.30 21.54
N ASN A 230 6.22 4.94 20.27
CA ASN A 230 6.54 5.88 19.20
C ASN A 230 5.30 6.54 18.57
N GLY A 231 4.09 6.21 19.04
CA GLY A 231 2.82 6.71 18.52
C GLY A 231 2.50 6.25 17.08
N TRP A 232 2.99 5.08 16.71
CA TRP A 232 2.78 4.48 15.39
C TRP A 232 1.59 3.52 15.35
N LEU A 233 1.35 2.90 16.49
CA LEU A 233 0.23 2.03 16.75
C LEU A 233 -0.48 2.52 18.00
N GLU A 234 -1.79 2.31 18.02
CA GLU A 234 -2.63 2.54 19.18
C GLU A 234 -3.27 1.22 19.58
N GLN A 235 -3.20 0.87 20.86
CA GLN A 235 -3.90 -0.30 21.39
C GLN A 235 -5.36 0.09 21.63
N ILE A 236 -6.27 -0.49 20.85
CA ILE A 236 -7.70 -0.18 20.91
C ILE A 236 -8.39 -1.04 21.97
N SER A 237 -7.90 -2.25 22.20
CA SER A 237 -8.43 -3.16 23.21
C SER A 237 -7.34 -4.03 23.83
N GLY A 238 -7.61 -4.56 25.01
CA GLY A 238 -6.70 -5.41 25.77
C GLY A 238 -5.66 -4.64 26.57
N LYS A 239 -4.79 -5.38 27.27
CA LYS A 239 -3.69 -4.84 28.06
C LYS A 239 -2.41 -5.60 27.77
N GLY A 240 -1.30 -4.89 27.60
CA GLY A 240 -0.01 -5.50 27.27
C GLY A 240 -0.04 -6.18 25.90
N PHE A 241 0.47 -7.41 25.79
CA PHE A 241 0.55 -8.14 24.52
C PHE A 241 -0.72 -8.96 24.24
N SER A 242 -1.87 -8.29 24.26
CA SER A 242 -3.19 -8.86 24.02
C SER A 242 -4.12 -7.85 23.33
N GLY A 243 -5.24 -8.31 22.79
CA GLY A 243 -6.25 -7.46 22.17
C GLY A 243 -5.91 -7.00 20.75
N THR A 244 -6.34 -5.80 20.40
CA THR A 244 -6.33 -5.26 19.03
C THR A 244 -5.53 -3.97 18.95
N PHE A 245 -4.71 -3.87 17.92
CA PHE A 245 -3.93 -2.68 17.61
C PHE A 245 -4.48 -2.01 16.36
N GLN A 246 -4.27 -0.71 16.24
CA GLN A 246 -4.61 0.10 15.07
C GLN A 246 -3.41 0.92 14.63
N LEU A 247 -3.23 1.09 13.32
CA LEU A 247 -2.26 2.05 12.79
C LEU A 247 -2.69 3.49 13.12
N SER A 248 -1.82 4.24 13.77
CA SER A 248 -2.05 5.65 14.12
C SER A 248 -1.85 6.60 12.93
N PHE A 249 -1.50 6.08 11.75
CA PHE A 249 -1.29 6.84 10.53
C PHE A 249 -1.94 6.15 9.31
N PRO A 250 -2.50 6.92 8.36
CA PRO A 250 -2.96 6.39 7.09
C PRO A 250 -1.84 5.71 6.31
N TYR A 251 -2.09 4.50 5.82
CA TYR A 251 -1.12 3.73 5.05
C TYR A 251 -1.76 3.21 3.76
N TYR A 252 -1.38 3.82 2.63
CA TYR A 252 -1.91 3.51 1.30
C TYR A 252 -0.78 2.93 0.41
N PRO A 253 -0.49 1.62 0.53
CA PRO A 253 0.54 0.98 -0.29
C PRO A 253 0.13 0.99 -1.78
N SER A 254 1.12 1.04 -2.68
CA SER A 254 0.88 0.91 -4.12
C SER A 254 0.58 -0.54 -4.51
N PRO A 255 0.00 -0.79 -5.71
CA PRO A 255 -0.36 -2.15 -6.13
C PRO A 255 0.81 -3.13 -6.08
N GLY A 256 1.99 -2.75 -6.56
CA GLY A 256 3.18 -3.62 -6.52
C GLY A 256 3.72 -3.94 -5.12
N VAL A 257 3.34 -3.18 -4.09
CA VAL A 257 3.69 -3.51 -2.69
C VAL A 257 2.63 -4.40 -2.05
N LEU A 258 1.35 -4.24 -2.44
CA LEU A 258 0.28 -5.12 -2.00
C LEU A 258 0.44 -6.52 -2.58
N PHE A 259 0.66 -6.56 -3.90
CA PHE A 259 0.78 -7.74 -4.73
C PHE A 259 2.09 -7.66 -5.50
N PRO A 260 3.22 -8.02 -4.87
CA PRO A 260 4.47 -8.19 -5.60
C PRO A 260 4.23 -9.23 -6.71
N LYS A 261 4.55 -8.89 -7.96
CA LYS A 261 4.63 -9.90 -9.03
C LYS A 261 5.64 -10.93 -8.54
N LYS A 262 5.24 -12.19 -8.39
CA LYS A 262 6.21 -13.27 -8.20
C LYS A 262 7.09 -13.22 -9.45
N GLU A 263 8.40 -13.08 -9.29
CA GLU A 263 9.35 -13.38 -10.36
C GLU A 263 9.22 -14.88 -10.67
N SER A 264 8.26 -15.25 -11.52
CA SER A 264 8.39 -16.43 -12.35
C SER A 264 9.48 -16.10 -13.36
N GLY A 265 10.60 -16.82 -13.28
CA GLY A 265 11.68 -16.67 -14.25
C GLY A 265 11.20 -16.88 -15.68
N GLY A 266 11.75 -16.07 -16.58
CA GLY A 266 11.80 -16.31 -18.03
C GLY A 266 10.48 -16.17 -18.78
N SER A 267 10.24 -14.98 -19.35
CA SER A 267 10.12 -14.80 -20.80
C SER A 267 9.99 -13.31 -21.06
N ASP A 268 10.91 -12.82 -21.89
CA ASP A 268 10.86 -11.53 -22.56
C ASP A 268 9.56 -11.35 -23.37
N ASP A 269 9.25 -10.09 -23.65
CA ASP A 269 8.54 -9.50 -24.80
C ASP A 269 7.35 -10.31 -25.37
N GLU A 270 6.16 -9.74 -25.45
CA GLU A 270 5.77 -9.13 -26.71
C GLU A 270 4.77 -7.98 -26.52
N ASP A 271 5.08 -6.89 -27.22
CA ASP A 271 4.17 -5.86 -27.65
C ASP A 271 3.07 -6.47 -28.53
N GLU A 272 1.80 -6.33 -28.15
CA GLU A 272 0.67 -6.48 -29.08
C GLU A 272 0.16 -5.06 -29.38
N ASP A 273 0.82 -4.43 -30.35
CA ASP A 273 0.16 -3.55 -31.32
C ASP A 273 -0.65 -4.47 -32.27
N ASP A 274 -1.94 -4.23 -32.42
CA ASP A 274 -2.68 -4.71 -33.59
C ASP A 274 -3.71 -3.63 -33.96
N ASP A 275 -3.29 -2.79 -34.91
CA ASP A 275 -4.11 -1.92 -35.73
C ASP A 275 -4.82 -2.77 -36.82
N ASP A 276 -6.10 -2.46 -37.04
CA ASP A 276 -6.91 -2.58 -38.26
C ASP A 276 -6.71 -3.77 -39.24
N ASP A 277 -7.79 -4.52 -39.51
CA ASP A 277 -8.22 -4.70 -40.90
C ASP A 277 -9.71 -5.06 -41.02
N GLU A 278 -10.45 -4.19 -41.72
CA GLU A 278 -11.75 -4.50 -42.29
C GLU A 278 -11.57 -5.46 -43.48
N SER A 279 -12.32 -6.57 -43.52
CA SER A 279 -12.58 -7.27 -44.77
C SER A 279 -14.02 -7.74 -44.83
N SER A 280 -14.77 -6.99 -45.64
CA SER A 280 -16.00 -7.41 -46.29
C SER A 280 -15.68 -8.48 -47.33
N GLU A 281 -16.24 -9.69 -47.21
CA GLU A 281 -16.31 -10.63 -48.32
C GLU A 281 -17.75 -11.06 -48.59
N ASP A 282 -18.13 -10.66 -49.80
CA ASP A 282 -19.28 -11.03 -50.61
C ASP A 282 -19.21 -12.53 -50.97
N SER A 283 -20.34 -13.17 -51.22
CA SER A 283 -20.37 -14.50 -51.84
C SER A 283 -21.61 -14.64 -52.70
N GLU A 284 -21.39 -14.39 -53.98
CA GLU A 284 -22.24 -14.69 -55.12
C GLU A 284 -22.35 -16.21 -55.31
N ASP A 285 -23.55 -16.73 -55.55
CA ASP A 285 -23.77 -18.10 -56.05
C ASP A 285 -24.66 -17.99 -57.29
N GLU A 286 -24.13 -18.44 -58.43
CA GLU A 286 -24.63 -18.19 -59.80
C GLU A 286 -25.17 -19.48 -60.45
N GLU A 287 -26.44 -19.43 -60.86
CA GLU A 287 -27.08 -20.04 -62.06
C GLU A 287 -27.24 -21.58 -62.24
N PRO A 288 -28.04 -22.09 -63.22
CA PRO A 288 -28.75 -21.43 -64.36
C PRO A 288 -30.25 -21.78 -64.57
N PRO A 289 -30.92 -21.19 -65.61
CA PRO A 289 -32.39 -21.23 -65.80
C PRO A 289 -32.85 -22.32 -66.80
N PRO A 290 -34.17 -22.41 -67.08
CA PRO A 290 -34.55 -22.28 -68.49
C PRO A 290 -35.84 -21.51 -68.79
N LYS A 291 -35.96 -21.23 -70.09
CA LYS A 291 -36.79 -20.25 -70.80
C LYS A 291 -38.27 -20.62 -70.92
N ARG A 292 -39.05 -19.55 -71.09
CA ARG A 292 -40.34 -19.38 -71.78
C ARG A 292 -40.84 -20.56 -72.62
#